data_AF-A0A1U7TUF9-F1
#
_entry.id   AF-A0A1U7TUF9-F1
#
_cell.length_a   1.000
_cell.length_b   1.000
_cell.length_c   1.000
_cell.angle_alpha   90.00
_cell.angle_beta   90.00
_cell.angle_gamma   90.00
#
_symmetry.space_group_name_H-M   'P 1'
#
loop_
_entity.id
_entity.type
_entity.pdbx_description
1 polymer ?
#
loop_
_entity_poly.entity_id
_entity_poly.type
_entity_poly.pdbx_seq_one_letter_code
_entity_poly.pdbx_strand_id
1 'polypeptide(L)'
;MLVRYEDLARNPMKKTEEIYGFLGIPLDGHVARWIQNTARGAPPLGKHKYGTVRNSAATAEKWRFRLSYDMVAFAQNACQQVLAQLGYKMATSEEELKNPSVSLVEERDFRPFS
;
A
#
# COMPACT_ATOMS: atom_id res chain seq x y z
N MET A 1 -15.23 -2.05 -2.81
CA MET A 1 -14.03 -1.35 -2.29
C MET A 1 -12.80 -2.21 -2.53
N LEU A 2 -11.71 -1.64 -3.04
CA LEU A 2 -10.40 -2.29 -3.11
C LEU A 2 -9.56 -1.90 -1.90
N VAL A 3 -8.88 -2.87 -1.29
CA VAL A 3 -7.92 -2.63 -0.20
C VAL A 3 -6.59 -3.26 -0.57
N ARG A 4 -5.55 -2.43 -0.67
CA ARG A 4 -4.18 -2.89 -0.88
C ARG A 4 -3.32 -2.54 0.32
N TYR A 5 -2.23 -3.28 0.47
CA TYR A 5 -1.26 -3.05 1.53
C TYR A 5 -0.67 -1.64 1.45
N GLU A 6 -0.41 -1.15 0.24
CA GLU A 6 0.17 0.15 -0.07
C GLU A 6 -0.74 1.30 0.39
N ASP A 7 -2.06 1.16 0.21
CA ASP A 7 -3.00 2.20 0.61
C ASP A 7 -3.08 2.31 2.15
N LEU A 8 -3.09 1.17 2.84
CA LEU A 8 -3.02 1.09 4.30
C LEU A 8 -1.69 1.62 4.82
N ALA A 9 -0.59 1.32 4.14
CA ALA A 9 0.75 1.75 4.53
C ALA A 9 0.95 3.26 4.34
N ARG A 10 0.35 3.87 3.31
CA ARG A 10 0.46 5.29 2.98
C ARG A 10 -0.45 6.16 3.86
N ASN A 11 -1.72 5.77 4.01
CA ASN A 11 -2.72 6.55 4.74
C ASN A 11 -3.61 5.64 5.61
N PRO A 12 -3.08 5.09 6.71
CA PRO A 12 -3.78 4.07 7.51
C PRO A 12 -5.09 4.57 8.12
N MET A 13 -5.15 5.82 8.58
CA MET A 13 -6.39 6.42 9.11
C MET A 13 -7.46 6.56 8.04
N LYS A 14 -7.14 7.25 6.93
CA LYS A 14 -8.08 7.47 5.81
C LYS A 14 -8.62 6.13 5.29
N LYS A 15 -7.75 5.15 5.06
CA LYS A 15 -8.19 3.84 4.54
C LYS A 15 -9.02 3.06 5.56
N THR A 16 -8.77 3.22 6.85
CA THR A 16 -9.62 2.61 7.90
C THR A 16 -11.00 3.24 7.93
N GLU A 17 -11.11 4.56 7.82
CA GLU A 17 -12.40 5.25 7.72
C GLU A 17 -13.21 4.76 6.52
N GLU A 18 -12.56 4.59 5.36
CA GLU A 18 -13.17 4.00 4.16
C GLU A 18 -13.65 2.55 4.41
N ILE A 19 -12.86 1.72 5.10
CA ILE A 19 -13.23 0.34 5.45
C ILE A 19 -14.47 0.32 6.36
N TYR A 20 -14.48 1.13 7.42
CA TYR A 20 -15.61 1.20 8.35
C TYR A 20 -16.87 1.76 7.67
N GLY A 21 -16.70 2.77 6.82
CA GLY A 21 -17.78 3.32 5.99
C GLY A 21 -18.37 2.28 5.03
N PHE A 22 -17.53 1.47 4.39
CA PHE A 22 -17.97 0.36 3.53
C PHE A 22 -18.75 -0.72 4.30
N LEU A 23 -18.32 -1.02 5.53
CA LEU A 23 -19.00 -1.99 6.40
C LEU A 23 -20.28 -1.44 7.06
N GLY A 24 -20.52 -0.14 7.00
CA GLY A 24 -21.68 0.50 7.64
C GLY A 24 -21.61 0.51 9.18
N ILE A 25 -20.41 0.37 9.75
CA ILE A 25 -20.19 0.37 11.21
C ILE A 25 -19.45 1.64 11.64
N PRO A 26 -19.76 2.21 12.81
CA PRO A 26 -19.05 3.37 13.32
C PRO A 26 -17.62 3.01 13.71
N LEU A 27 -16.67 3.89 13.38
CA LEU A 27 -15.28 3.74 13.78
C LEU A 27 -15.12 3.98 15.29
N ASP A 28 -14.69 2.94 16.00
CA ASP A 28 -14.42 3.04 17.44
C ASP A 28 -13.18 3.92 17.71
N GLY A 29 -13.31 4.82 18.68
CA GLY A 29 -12.24 5.74 19.06
C GLY A 29 -10.96 5.05 19.57
N HIS A 30 -11.06 3.85 20.14
CA HIS A 30 -9.92 3.02 20.52
C HIS A 30 -9.15 2.52 19.30
N VAL A 31 -9.85 2.16 18.22
CA VAL A 31 -9.24 1.74 16.96
C VAL A 31 -8.52 2.92 16.32
N ALA A 32 -9.18 4.07 16.22
CA ALA A 32 -8.57 5.29 15.69
C ALA A 32 -7.29 5.68 16.47
N ARG A 33 -7.33 5.61 17.80
CA ARG A 33 -6.18 5.89 18.67
C ARG A 33 -5.04 4.87 18.47
N TRP A 34 -5.38 3.58 18.37
CA TRP A 34 -4.39 2.53 18.12
C TRP A 34 -3.68 2.73 16.78
N ILE A 35 -4.41 3.11 15.73
CA ILE A 35 -3.85 3.38 14.41
C ILE A 35 -2.94 4.61 14.46
N GLN A 36 -3.38 5.70 15.08
CA GLN A 36 -2.56 6.90 15.22
C GLN A 36 -1.24 6.63 15.96
N ASN A 37 -1.29 5.85 17.04
CA ASN A 37 -0.09 5.48 17.81
C ASN A 37 0.88 4.61 17.00
N THR A 38 0.34 3.65 16.25
CA THR A 38 1.11 2.73 15.41
C THR A 38 1.70 3.43 14.17
N ALA A 39 0.94 4.34 13.55
CA ALA A 39 1.34 5.08 12.34
C ALA A 39 2.36 6.18 12.64
N ARG A 40 2.33 6.80 13.82
CA ARG A 40 3.22 7.91 14.21
C ARG A 40 4.63 7.51 14.64
N GLY A 41 5.01 6.24 14.54
CA GLY A 41 6.38 5.88 14.92
C GLY A 41 6.63 5.80 16.42
N ALA A 42 5.60 5.92 17.28
CA ALA A 42 5.79 5.88 18.73
C ALA A 42 6.30 4.49 19.12
N PRO A 43 7.53 4.35 19.64
CA PRO A 43 8.12 3.04 19.83
C PRO A 43 7.36 2.30 20.94
N PRO A 44 6.88 1.06 20.71
CA PRO A 44 6.71 0.17 21.84
C PRO A 44 8.12 -0.06 22.42
N LEU A 45 8.23 -0.10 23.75
CA LEU A 45 9.43 -0.53 24.46
C LEU A 45 9.80 -1.95 23.99
N GLY A 46 10.57 -2.08 22.91
CA GLY A 46 10.95 -3.37 22.35
C GLY A 46 11.12 -3.34 20.83
N LYS A 47 12.38 -3.40 20.38
CA LYS A 47 12.72 -3.74 18.99
C LYS A 47 12.29 -5.19 18.70
N HIS A 48 11.03 -5.39 18.30
CA HIS A 48 10.55 -6.69 17.84
C HIS A 48 10.56 -6.78 16.32
N LYS A 49 11.01 -7.93 15.77
CA LYS A 49 10.99 -8.22 14.33
C LYS A 49 9.57 -8.19 13.72
N TYR A 50 8.54 -8.22 14.57
CA TYR A 50 7.11 -8.11 14.25
C TYR A 50 6.47 -6.79 14.71
N GLY A 51 7.28 -5.77 15.02
CA GLY A 51 6.76 -4.47 15.44
C GLY A 51 5.88 -3.84 14.35
N THR A 52 4.72 -3.33 14.77
CA THR A 52 3.75 -2.64 13.91
C THR A 52 4.21 -1.23 13.51
N VAL A 53 5.30 -0.76 14.14
CA VAL A 53 5.89 0.55 13.92
C VAL A 53 7.01 0.46 12.90
N ARG A 54 6.72 0.83 11.66
CA ARG A 54 7.69 0.97 10.56
C ARG A 54 7.29 2.16 9.70
N ASN A 55 8.23 2.72 8.95
CA ASN A 55 7.87 3.48 7.74
C ASN A 55 7.31 2.45 6.72
N SER A 56 6.05 2.09 6.92
CA SER A 56 5.35 1.04 6.16
C SER A 56 5.25 1.44 4.69
N ALA A 57 5.11 2.74 4.39
CA ALA A 57 5.15 3.26 3.03
C ALA A 57 6.51 2.97 2.35
N ALA A 58 7.63 3.29 3.02
CA ALA A 58 8.96 2.95 2.49
C ALA A 58 9.20 1.43 2.37
N THR A 59 8.57 0.64 3.24
CA THR A 59 8.66 -0.83 3.18
C THR A 59 7.88 -1.37 1.98
N ALA A 60 6.70 -0.83 1.71
CA ALA A 60 5.85 -1.20 0.57
C ALA A 60 6.53 -0.92 -0.77
N GLU A 61 7.28 0.18 -0.88
CA GLU A 61 7.95 0.59 -2.12
C GLU A 61 9.36 -0.04 -2.27
N LYS A 62 9.86 -0.77 -1.27
CA LYS A 62 11.25 -1.27 -1.24
C LYS A 62 11.63 -2.18 -2.41
N TRP A 63 10.66 -2.89 -2.99
CA TRP A 63 10.91 -3.77 -4.13
C TRP A 63 11.41 -3.01 -5.36
N ARG A 64 11.00 -1.74 -5.53
CA ARG A 64 11.40 -0.87 -6.66
C ARG A 64 12.91 -0.65 -6.77
N PHE A 65 13.61 -0.75 -5.63
CA PHE A 65 15.07 -0.59 -5.57
C PHE A 65 15.82 -1.92 -5.51
N ARG A 66 15.11 -3.04 -5.28
CA ARG A 66 15.72 -4.38 -5.13
C ARG A 66 15.68 -5.20 -6.40
N LEU A 67 14.67 -4.98 -7.24
CA LEU A 67 14.50 -5.68 -8.50
C LEU A 67 15.11 -4.86 -9.64
N SER A 68 15.66 -5.55 -10.65
CA SER A 68 16.04 -4.90 -11.90
C SER A 68 14.79 -4.54 -12.70
N TYR A 69 14.91 -3.54 -13.58
CA TYR A 69 13.81 -3.15 -14.46
C TYR A 69 13.35 -4.32 -15.34
N ASP A 70 14.27 -5.15 -15.87
CA ASP A 70 13.92 -6.31 -16.70
C ASP A 70 13.04 -7.33 -15.95
N MET A 71 13.33 -7.60 -14.68
CA MET A 71 12.50 -8.48 -13.86
C MET A 71 11.10 -7.90 -13.65
N VAL A 72 11.02 -6.58 -13.43
CA VAL A 72 9.75 -5.88 -13.26
C VAL A 72 8.97 -5.88 -14.56
N ALA A 73 9.61 -5.57 -15.69
CA ALA A 73 8.99 -5.59 -17.02
C ALA A 73 8.43 -6.97 -17.36
N PHE A 74 9.18 -8.04 -17.07
CA PHE A 74 8.72 -9.42 -17.23
C PHE A 74 7.45 -9.69 -16.42
N ALA A 75 7.44 -9.34 -15.13
CA ALA A 75 6.29 -9.52 -14.26
C ALA A 75 5.09 -8.66 -14.69
N GLN A 76 5.32 -7.41 -15.10
CA GLN A 76 4.28 -6.52 -15.60
C GLN A 76 3.62 -7.07 -16.86
N ASN A 77 4.39 -7.64 -17.77
CA ASN A 77 3.86 -8.25 -19.00
C ASN A 77 3.06 -9.52 -18.70
N ALA A 78 3.56 -10.39 -17.82
CA ALA A 78 2.86 -11.62 -17.42
C ALA A 78 1.57 -11.35 -16.64
N CYS A 79 1.55 -10.30 -15.80
CA CYS A 79 0.45 -9.99 -14.89
C CYS A 79 -0.37 -8.76 -15.30
N GLN A 80 -0.26 -8.31 -16.56
CA GLN A 80 -0.81 -7.03 -17.02
C GLN A 80 -2.29 -6.85 -16.66
N GLN A 81 -3.11 -7.89 -16.89
CA GLN A 81 -4.54 -7.85 -16.62
C GLN A 81 -4.84 -7.68 -15.12
N VAL A 82 -4.17 -8.46 -14.28
CA VAL A 82 -4.35 -8.41 -12.81
C VAL A 82 -3.86 -7.08 -12.25
N LEU A 83 -2.71 -6.58 -12.72
CA LEU A 83 -2.19 -5.28 -12.31
C LEU A 83 -3.18 -4.16 -12.63
N ALA A 84 -3.74 -4.14 -13.84
CA ALA A 84 -4.74 -3.16 -14.24
C ALA A 84 -6.05 -3.28 -13.45
N GLN A 85 -6.52 -4.51 -13.16
CA GLN A 85 -7.71 -4.72 -12.33
C GLN A 85 -7.52 -4.23 -10.89
N LEU A 86 -6.31 -4.38 -10.34
CA LEU A 86 -5.97 -3.96 -8.98
C LEU A 86 -5.40 -2.53 -8.90
N GLY A 87 -5.42 -1.77 -10.01
CA GLY A 87 -5.01 -0.37 -10.05
C GLY A 87 -3.50 -0.14 -9.86
N TYR A 88 -2.67 -1.08 -10.28
CA TYR A 88 -1.22 -0.91 -10.36
C TYR A 88 -0.83 -0.33 -11.73
N LYS A 89 0.01 0.70 -11.72
CA LYS A 89 0.57 1.30 -12.93
C LYS A 89 1.87 0.59 -13.31
N MET A 90 2.06 0.39 -14.60
CA MET A 90 3.31 -0.15 -15.14
C MET A 90 4.37 0.96 -15.13
N ALA A 91 5.55 0.66 -14.60
CA ALA A 91 6.73 1.48 -14.83
C ALA A 91 7.22 1.27 -16.27
N THR A 92 7.52 2.36 -16.97
CA THR A 92 7.94 2.37 -18.37
C THR A 92 9.45 2.49 -18.55
N SER A 93 10.18 2.82 -17.49
CA SER A 93 11.64 2.89 -17.48
C SER A 93 12.21 2.58 -16.09
N GLU A 94 13.52 2.33 -16.01
CA GLU A 94 14.21 2.13 -14.73
C GLU A 94 14.19 3.41 -13.87
N GLU A 95 14.26 4.58 -14.51
CA GLU A 95 14.18 5.88 -13.84
C GLU A 95 12.80 6.08 -13.21
N GLU A 96 11.73 5.77 -13.93
CA GLU A 96 10.37 5.82 -13.39
C GLU A 96 10.19 4.80 -12.25
N LEU A 97 10.65 3.57 -12.46
CA LEU A 97 10.61 2.52 -11.44
C LEU A 97 11.31 2.99 -10.16
N LYS A 98 12.46 3.66 -10.24
CA LYS A 98 13.23 4.09 -9.06
C LYS A 98 12.82 5.46 -8.52
N ASN A 99 11.89 6.19 -9.14
CA ASN A 99 11.47 7.51 -8.71
C ASN A 99 10.39 7.46 -7.61
N PRO A 100 10.71 7.70 -6.32
CA PRO A 100 9.73 7.60 -5.23
C PRO A 100 8.62 8.66 -5.29
N SER A 101 8.82 9.74 -6.06
CA SER A 101 7.80 10.76 -6.29
C SER A 101 6.71 10.30 -7.25
N VAL A 102 6.95 9.22 -8.01
CA VAL A 102 5.97 8.60 -8.91
C VAL A 102 5.24 7.49 -8.14
N SER A 103 3.91 7.58 -8.10
CA SER A 103 3.05 6.52 -7.57
C SER A 103 2.81 5.45 -8.63
N LEU A 104 3.16 4.20 -8.32
CA LEU A 104 2.83 3.03 -9.14
C LEU A 104 1.47 2.40 -8.79
N VAL A 105 0.67 3.11 -7.99
CA VAL A 105 -0.71 2.74 -7.66
C VAL A 105 -1.65 3.93 -7.94
N GLU A 106 -2.86 3.62 -8.37
CA GLU A 106 -3.97 4.56 -8.51
C GLU A 106 -5.21 4.11 -7.73
N GLU A 107 -6.11 5.06 -7.46
CA GLU A 107 -7.42 4.74 -6.90
C GLU A 107 -8.23 3.94 -7.93
N ARG A 108 -8.77 2.81 -7.47
CA ARG A 108 -9.49 1.84 -8.31
C ARG A 108 -10.53 1.15 -7.45
N ASP A 109 -11.72 0.95 -7.99
CA ASP A 109 -12.70 0.06 -7.38
C ASP A 109 -12.46 -1.37 -7.81
N PHE A 110 -12.52 -2.29 -6.86
CA PHE A 110 -12.44 -3.72 -7.17
C PHE A 110 -13.70 -4.16 -7.91
N ARG A 111 -13.54 -4.61 -9.16
CA ARG A 111 -14.59 -5.16 -10.01
C ARG A 111 -14.23 -6.61 -10.39
N PRO A 112 -14.69 -7.61 -9.62
CA PRO A 112 -14.26 -9.00 -9.80
C PRO A 112 -14.78 -9.68 -11.08
N PHE A 113 -15.78 -9.13 -11.76
CA PHE A 113 -16.48 -9.78 -12.88
C PHE A 113 -16.60 -8.93 -14.15
N SER A 114 -15.65 -8.02 -14.39
CA SER A 114 -15.59 -7.23 -15.63
C SER A 114 -15.07 -8.03 -16.81
#